data_AF-A0A2W1AWQ6-F1
#
_entry.id   AF-A0A2W1AWQ6-F1
#
_cell.length_a   1.000
_cell.length_b   1.000
_cell.length_c   1.000
_cell.angle_alpha   90.00
_cell.angle_beta   90.00
_cell.angle_gamma   90.00
#
_symmetry.space_group_name_H-M   'P 1'
#
loop_
_entity.id
_entity.type
_entity.pdbx_description
1 polymer ?
#
loop_
_entity_poly.entity_id
_entity_poly.type
_entity_poly.pdbx_seq_one_letter_code
_entity_poly.pdbx_strand_id
1 'polypeptide(L)'
;MAESKEVKQWVGLVAAKEDARQSQMTTRYNELAGLSEDERIKQITDMARAEHELDEDKLHIFTNSRLQTWVKMDADKAEQVARAYDEAMKNLPGTLAMRRVGAVQTVTRDLDTEQVERLYELLPSLLKENPRAVISSLGSSADKKPRPATKRKRKFLFF
;
A
#
# COMPACT_ATOMS: atom_id res chain seq x y z
N MET A 1 20.40 9.75 -16.59
CA MET A 1 20.83 8.54 -15.85
C MET A 1 20.23 7.35 -16.56
N ALA A 2 20.99 6.31 -16.89
CA ALA A 2 20.42 5.12 -17.51
C ALA A 2 19.51 4.45 -16.47
N GLU A 3 18.22 4.34 -16.76
CA GLU A 3 17.30 3.53 -15.96
C GLU A 3 17.85 2.11 -15.88
N SER A 4 18.15 1.66 -14.65
CA SER A 4 18.59 0.28 -14.40
C SER A 4 17.56 -0.70 -14.97
N LYS A 5 18.02 -1.84 -15.50
CA LYS A 5 17.14 -2.91 -16.00
C LYS A 5 16.07 -3.28 -14.96
N GLU A 6 16.43 -3.24 -13.68
CA GLU A 6 15.53 -3.53 -12.57
C GLU A 6 14.41 -2.50 -12.42
N VAL A 7 14.71 -1.20 -12.60
CA VAL A 7 13.73 -0.12 -12.56
C VAL A 7 12.65 -0.33 -13.63
N LYS A 8 13.07 -0.62 -14.86
CA LYS A 8 12.14 -0.88 -15.97
C LYS A 8 11.25 -2.09 -15.72
N GLN A 9 11.80 -3.12 -15.08
CA GLN A 9 11.03 -4.31 -14.76
C GLN A 9 10.00 -4.06 -13.66
N TRP A 10 10.30 -3.23 -12.66
CA TRP A 10 9.33 -2.83 -11.63
C TRP A 10 8.21 -1.96 -12.19
N VAL A 11 8.56 -0.90 -12.94
CA VAL A 11 7.58 0.01 -13.55
C VAL A 11 6.72 -0.72 -14.59
N GLY A 12 7.30 -1.66 -15.33
CA GLY A 12 6.59 -2.49 -16.30
C GLY A 12 5.45 -3.32 -15.69
N LEU A 13 5.52 -3.66 -14.39
CA LEU A 13 4.46 -4.42 -13.70
C LEU A 13 3.14 -3.65 -13.65
N VAL A 14 3.17 -2.33 -13.65
CA VAL A 14 1.96 -1.48 -13.59
C VAL A 14 1.07 -1.71 -14.81
N ALA A 15 1.67 -1.94 -15.98
CA ALA A 15 0.93 -2.20 -17.22
C ALA A 15 0.35 -3.61 -17.32
N ALA A 16 0.77 -4.53 -16.44
CA ALA A 16 0.23 -5.89 -16.41
C ALA A 16 -1.16 -5.93 -15.76
N LYS A 17 -1.96 -6.92 -16.18
CA LYS A 17 -3.24 -7.25 -15.51
C LYS A 17 -2.98 -7.69 -14.07
N GLU A 18 -3.97 -7.52 -13.20
CA GLU A 18 -3.85 -7.75 -11.76
C GLU A 18 -3.21 -9.09 -11.39
N ASP A 19 -3.73 -10.22 -11.89
CA ASP A 19 -3.19 -11.54 -11.57
C ASP A 19 -1.72 -11.71 -12.03
N ALA A 20 -1.41 -11.22 -13.22
CA ALA A 20 -0.06 -11.29 -13.78
C ALA A 20 0.91 -10.38 -13.01
N ARG A 21 0.47 -9.15 -12.67
CA ARG A 21 1.22 -8.21 -11.85
C ARG A 21 1.53 -8.82 -10.49
N GLN A 22 0.53 -9.42 -9.85
CA GLN A 22 0.68 -10.04 -8.53
C GLN A 22 1.66 -11.22 -8.54
N SER A 23 1.54 -12.11 -9.53
CA SER A 23 2.46 -13.25 -9.68
C SER A 23 3.90 -12.79 -9.95
N GLN A 24 4.08 -11.76 -10.79
CA GLN A 24 5.40 -11.22 -11.11
C GLN A 24 6.00 -10.47 -9.92
N MET A 25 5.21 -9.70 -9.17
CA MET A 25 5.65 -9.05 -7.93
C MET A 25 6.09 -10.09 -6.90
N THR A 26 5.32 -11.15 -6.72
CA THR A 26 5.65 -12.22 -5.77
C THR A 26 6.96 -12.91 -6.14
N THR A 27 7.16 -13.20 -7.42
CA THR A 27 8.42 -13.77 -7.92
C THR A 27 9.60 -12.85 -7.61
N ARG A 28 9.47 -11.56 -7.93
CA ARG A 28 10.53 -10.57 -7.68
C ARG A 28 10.85 -10.39 -6.21
N TYR A 29 9.84 -10.33 -5.34
CA TYR A 29 10.10 -10.19 -3.90
C TYR A 29 10.74 -11.44 -3.31
N ASN A 30 10.44 -12.63 -3.83
CA ASN A 30 11.16 -13.85 -3.45
C ASN A 30 12.61 -13.83 -3.93
N GLU A 31 12.89 -13.34 -5.15
CA GLU A 31 14.25 -13.13 -5.64
C GLU A 31 15.02 -12.14 -4.77
N LEU A 32 14.41 -11.00 -4.43
CA LEU A 32 14.99 -10.00 -3.53
C LEU A 32 15.34 -10.58 -2.14
N ALA A 33 14.48 -11.44 -1.60
CA ALA A 33 14.74 -12.11 -0.33
C ALA A 33 15.95 -13.06 -0.39
N GLY A 34 16.32 -13.54 -1.59
CA GLY A 34 17.51 -14.36 -1.80
C GLY A 34 18.81 -13.56 -1.97
N LEU A 35 18.74 -12.24 -2.16
CA LEU A 35 19.92 -11.38 -2.32
C LEU A 35 20.58 -11.06 -0.98
N SER A 36 21.84 -10.61 -1.06
CA SER A 36 22.52 -9.97 0.06
C SER A 36 21.79 -8.71 0.51
N GLU A 37 21.96 -8.31 1.77
CA GLU A 37 21.27 -7.15 2.34
C GLU A 37 21.57 -5.85 1.57
N ASP A 38 22.84 -5.61 1.22
CA ASP A 38 23.25 -4.42 0.46
C ASP A 38 22.63 -4.38 -0.95
N GLU A 39 22.61 -5.50 -1.66
CA GLU A 39 21.99 -5.59 -2.99
C GLU A 39 20.47 -5.43 -2.91
N ARG A 40 19.85 -5.99 -1.87
CA ARG A 40 18.42 -5.88 -1.62
C ARG A 40 18.02 -4.43 -1.34
N ILE A 41 18.75 -3.74 -0.46
CA ILE A 41 18.53 -2.33 -0.15
C ILE A 41 18.68 -1.48 -1.41
N LYS A 42 19.73 -1.73 -2.21
CA LYS A 42 19.94 -1.03 -3.47
C LYS A 42 18.77 -1.21 -4.44
N GLN A 43 18.34 -2.45 -4.68
CA GLN A 43 17.23 -2.72 -5.60
C GLN A 43 15.90 -2.16 -5.11
N ILE A 44 15.63 -2.22 -3.79
CA ILE A 44 14.41 -1.62 -3.23
C ILE A 44 14.47 -0.09 -3.30
N THR A 45 15.64 0.53 -3.12
CA THR A 45 15.82 1.98 -3.28
C THR A 45 15.54 2.41 -4.72
N ASP A 46 16.06 1.67 -5.70
CA ASP A 46 15.81 1.93 -7.12
C ASP A 46 14.33 1.77 -7.48
N MET A 47 13.68 0.70 -6.98
CA MET A 47 12.24 0.50 -7.14
C MET A 47 11.43 1.65 -6.51
N ALA A 48 11.77 2.08 -5.30
CA ALA A 48 11.04 3.14 -4.60
C ALA A 48 11.14 4.50 -5.30
N ARG A 49 12.29 4.80 -5.92
CA ARG A 49 12.45 5.98 -6.77
C ARG A 49 11.55 5.89 -7.99
N ALA A 50 11.56 4.74 -8.67
CA ALA A 50 10.75 4.51 -9.85
C ALA A 50 9.24 4.56 -9.56
N GLU A 51 8.82 4.05 -8.40
CA GLU A 51 7.45 4.14 -7.91
C GLU A 51 7.00 5.60 -7.75
N HIS A 52 7.90 6.50 -7.31
CA HIS A 52 7.58 7.91 -7.20
C HIS A 52 7.40 8.62 -8.54
N GLU A 53 8.03 8.13 -9.61
CA GLU A 53 7.88 8.70 -10.95
C GLU A 53 6.53 8.31 -11.58
N LEU A 54 5.79 7.37 -10.97
CA LEU A 54 4.46 6.99 -11.43
C LEU A 54 3.43 8.10 -11.19
N ASP A 55 2.44 8.17 -12.08
CA ASP A 55 1.21 8.94 -11.88
C ASP A 55 0.44 8.39 -10.65
N GLU A 56 -0.41 9.22 -10.03
CA GLU A 56 -1.13 8.85 -8.80
C GLU A 56 -1.96 7.57 -8.93
N ASP A 57 -2.71 7.40 -10.03
CA ASP A 57 -3.50 6.17 -10.26
C ASP A 57 -2.62 4.92 -10.34
N LYS A 58 -1.47 5.04 -11.01
CA LYS A 58 -0.48 3.96 -11.17
C LYS A 58 0.21 3.65 -9.85
N LEU A 59 0.48 4.68 -9.05
CA LEU A 59 1.05 4.55 -7.71
C LEU A 59 0.12 3.79 -6.78
N HIS A 60 -1.18 4.09 -6.79
CA HIS A 60 -2.18 3.35 -6.01
C HIS A 60 -2.27 1.87 -6.43
N ILE A 61 -2.33 1.62 -7.74
CA ILE A 61 -2.36 0.26 -8.30
C ILE A 61 -1.11 -0.53 -7.88
N PHE A 62 0.06 0.07 -8.03
CA PHE A 62 1.34 -0.56 -7.67
C PHE A 62 1.44 -0.81 -6.15
N THR A 63 1.05 0.17 -5.35
CA THR A 63 1.04 0.07 -3.88
C THR A 63 0.13 -1.05 -3.41
N ASN A 64 -1.08 -1.17 -3.99
CA ASN A 64 -2.01 -2.25 -3.66
C ASN A 64 -1.42 -3.63 -3.92
N SER A 65 -0.93 -3.86 -5.14
CA SER A 65 -0.32 -5.15 -5.48
C SER A 65 0.90 -5.46 -4.62
N ARG A 66 1.71 -4.46 -4.24
CA ARG A 66 2.81 -4.67 -3.29
C ARG A 66 2.31 -5.12 -1.92
N LEU A 67 1.37 -4.40 -1.32
CA LEU A 67 0.86 -4.71 0.02
C LEU A 67 0.21 -6.10 0.05
N GLN A 68 -0.62 -6.41 -0.96
CA GLN A 68 -1.20 -7.75 -1.11
C GLN A 68 -0.14 -8.83 -1.29
N THR A 69 0.97 -8.51 -1.97
CA THR A 69 2.08 -9.47 -2.14
C THR A 69 2.70 -9.78 -0.79
N TRP A 70 3.02 -8.77 0.02
CA TRP A 70 3.67 -8.97 1.31
C TRP A 70 2.79 -9.73 2.31
N VAL A 71 1.48 -9.47 2.31
CA VAL A 71 0.51 -10.26 3.09
C VAL A 71 0.58 -11.74 2.74
N LYS A 72 0.71 -12.08 1.45
CA LYS A 72 0.70 -13.46 0.95
C LYS A 72 2.06 -14.16 1.02
N MET A 73 3.13 -13.42 1.27
CA MET A 73 4.48 -13.97 1.36
C MET A 73 4.74 -14.70 2.69
N ASP A 74 5.71 -15.62 2.65
CA ASP A 74 6.29 -16.24 3.84
C ASP A 74 6.79 -15.15 4.80
N ALA A 75 6.50 -15.28 6.10
CA ALA A 75 6.80 -14.25 7.10
C ALA A 75 8.28 -13.86 7.11
N ASP A 76 9.19 -14.84 7.11
CA ASP A 76 10.64 -14.59 7.15
C ASP A 76 11.14 -13.78 5.93
N LYS A 77 10.60 -14.08 4.73
CA LYS A 77 10.96 -13.38 3.50
C LYS A 77 10.33 -11.99 3.46
N ALA A 78 9.08 -11.88 3.91
CA ALA A 78 8.37 -10.62 3.99
C ALA A 78 9.08 -9.67 4.97
N GLU A 79 9.54 -10.15 6.12
CA GLU A 79 10.30 -9.36 7.09
C GLU A 79 11.65 -8.90 6.51
N GLN A 80 12.35 -9.80 5.83
CA GLN A 80 13.61 -9.51 5.15
C GLN A 80 13.49 -8.41 4.10
N VAL A 81 12.40 -8.43 3.32
CA VAL A 81 12.09 -7.39 2.33
C VAL A 81 11.65 -6.10 3.02
N ALA A 82 10.81 -6.19 4.06
CA ALA A 82 10.31 -5.05 4.81
C ALA A 82 11.44 -4.25 5.48
N ARG A 83 12.40 -4.92 6.12
CA ARG A 83 13.58 -4.28 6.72
C ARG A 83 14.41 -3.52 5.69
N ALA A 84 14.71 -4.16 4.56
CA ALA A 84 15.45 -3.50 3.48
C ALA A 84 14.67 -2.35 2.85
N TYR A 85 13.33 -2.43 2.86
CA TYR A 85 12.46 -1.34 2.46
C TYR A 85 12.56 -0.16 3.43
N ASP A 86 12.51 -0.40 4.74
CA ASP A 86 12.67 0.65 5.74
C ASP A 86 14.04 1.34 5.65
N GLU A 87 15.11 0.58 5.46
CA GLU A 87 16.45 1.14 5.23
C GLU A 87 16.54 1.94 3.92
N ALA A 88 15.94 1.44 2.83
CA ALA A 88 15.85 2.18 1.59
C ALA A 88 15.13 3.53 1.79
N MET A 89 14.07 3.57 2.59
CA MET A 89 13.32 4.80 2.87
C MET A 89 14.10 5.85 3.64
N LYS A 90 14.94 5.46 4.60
CA LYS A 90 15.80 6.41 5.33
C LYS A 90 16.72 7.19 4.39
N ASN A 91 17.03 6.62 3.23
CA ASN A 91 17.92 7.18 2.21
C ASN A 91 17.18 7.96 1.11
N LEU A 92 15.86 8.14 1.23
CA LEU A 92 15.04 8.88 0.27
C LEU A 92 14.69 10.31 0.76
N PRO A 93 14.55 11.29 -0.16
CA PRO A 93 14.05 12.62 0.17
C PRO A 93 12.67 12.58 0.86
N GLY A 94 12.47 13.41 1.90
CA GLY A 94 11.24 13.40 2.71
C GLY A 94 9.95 13.69 1.94
N THR A 95 10.01 14.37 0.79
CA THR A 95 8.87 14.57 -0.11
C THR A 95 8.37 13.25 -0.73
N LEU A 96 9.27 12.28 -0.95
CA LEU A 96 8.91 10.94 -1.43
C LEU A 96 8.17 10.15 -0.34
N ALA A 97 8.59 10.31 0.92
CA ALA A 97 7.99 9.64 2.08
C ALA A 97 6.51 10.06 2.26
N MET A 98 6.20 11.36 2.18
CA MET A 98 4.82 11.84 2.37
C MET A 98 3.84 11.34 1.30
N ARG A 99 4.24 11.39 0.01
CA ARG A 99 3.39 10.92 -1.08
C ARG A 99 3.06 9.44 -0.95
N ARG A 100 4.04 8.66 -0.48
CA ARG A 100 3.88 7.24 -0.23
C ARG A 100 2.95 6.95 0.95
N VAL A 101 3.07 7.70 2.05
CA VAL A 101 2.15 7.56 3.19
C VAL A 101 0.71 7.77 2.73
N GLY A 102 0.47 8.80 1.89
CA GLY A 102 -0.85 9.02 1.28
C GLY A 102 -1.34 7.84 0.45
N ALA A 103 -0.49 7.27 -0.42
CA ALA A 103 -0.85 6.11 -1.23
C ALA A 103 -1.16 4.85 -0.39
N VAL A 104 -0.35 4.59 0.64
CA VAL A 104 -0.58 3.47 1.57
C VAL A 104 -1.89 3.70 2.34
N GLN A 105 -2.15 4.91 2.82
CA GLN A 105 -3.41 5.24 3.52
C GLN A 105 -4.64 5.06 2.62
N THR A 106 -4.56 5.46 1.35
CA THR A 106 -5.66 5.28 0.40
C THR A 106 -5.93 3.79 0.17
N VAL A 107 -4.88 3.01 -0.11
CA VAL A 107 -5.01 1.59 -0.44
C VAL A 107 -5.40 0.72 0.75
N THR A 108 -4.89 1.02 1.94
CA THR A 108 -5.20 0.26 3.17
C THR A 108 -6.67 0.34 3.58
N ARG A 109 -7.42 1.34 3.08
CA ARG A 109 -8.88 1.42 3.30
C ARG A 109 -9.66 0.28 2.64
N ASP A 110 -9.10 -0.30 1.59
CA ASP A 110 -9.73 -1.38 0.81
C ASP A 110 -9.24 -2.78 1.24
N LEU A 111 -8.30 -2.85 2.20
CA LEU A 111 -7.80 -4.11 2.76
C LEU A 111 -8.66 -4.55 3.95
N ASP A 112 -8.73 -5.86 4.17
CA ASP A 112 -9.41 -6.39 5.35
C ASP A 112 -8.57 -6.20 6.63
N THR A 113 -9.21 -6.33 7.79
CA THR A 113 -8.56 -6.10 9.10
C THR A 113 -7.36 -7.03 9.33
N GLU A 114 -7.45 -8.30 8.92
CA GLU A 114 -6.39 -9.30 9.12
C GLU A 114 -5.16 -8.99 8.25
N GLN A 115 -5.39 -8.54 7.02
CA GLN A 115 -4.35 -8.08 6.09
C GLN A 115 -3.65 -6.85 6.64
N VAL A 116 -4.40 -5.90 7.20
CA VAL A 116 -3.85 -4.71 7.82
C VAL A 116 -3.02 -5.08 9.06
N GLU A 117 -3.51 -5.95 9.93
CA GLU A 117 -2.76 -6.43 11.10
C GLU A 117 -1.44 -7.11 10.70
N ARG A 118 -1.46 -7.97 9.68
CA ARG A 118 -0.24 -8.60 9.15
C ARG A 118 0.75 -7.58 8.60
N LEU A 119 0.27 -6.51 7.95
CA LEU A 119 1.13 -5.42 7.50
C LEU A 119 1.71 -4.60 8.67
N TYR A 120 0.99 -4.45 9.79
CA TYR A 120 1.50 -3.82 11.01
C TYR A 120 2.66 -4.58 11.64
N GLU A 121 2.62 -5.91 11.59
CA GLU A 121 3.72 -6.75 12.09
C GLU A 121 4.97 -6.60 11.22
N LEU A 122 4.79 -6.53 9.90
CA LEU A 122 5.89 -6.46 8.93
C LEU A 122 6.50 -5.05 8.82
N LEU A 123 5.71 -3.99 8.95
CA LEU A 123 6.12 -2.60 8.69
C LEU A 123 5.72 -1.64 9.82
N PRO A 124 6.27 -1.81 11.02
CA PRO A 124 5.88 -1.01 12.18
C PRO A 124 6.21 0.48 12.02
N SER A 125 7.22 0.84 11.21
CA SER A 125 7.66 2.22 10.95
C SER A 125 6.67 2.99 10.07
N LEU A 126 6.18 2.36 9.01
CA LEU A 126 5.27 2.92 8.02
C LEU A 126 3.88 3.21 8.52
N LEU A 127 3.45 2.43 9.51
CA LEU A 127 2.15 2.59 10.12
C LEU A 127 2.23 3.23 11.50
N LYS A 128 3.42 3.50 12.06
CA LYS A 128 3.57 4.37 13.25
C LYS A 128 3.14 5.81 12.98
N GLU A 129 3.32 6.29 11.75
CA GLU A 129 2.77 7.57 11.29
C GLU A 129 1.26 7.50 10.98
N ASN A 130 0.65 6.32 11.12
CA ASN A 130 -0.76 6.06 10.87
C ASN A 130 -1.44 5.59 12.19
N PRO A 131 -1.98 6.49 13.02
CA PRO A 131 -2.52 6.11 14.31
C PRO A 131 -3.62 5.05 14.13
N ARG A 132 -3.46 3.92 14.84
CA ARG A 132 -4.42 2.78 14.95
C ARG A 132 -5.90 3.21 15.11
N ALA A 133 -6.13 4.44 15.57
CA ALA A 133 -7.44 5.06 15.73
C ALA A 133 -8.27 5.15 14.43
N VAL A 134 -7.66 5.18 13.23
CA VAL A 134 -8.42 5.22 11.97
C VAL A 134 -9.03 3.85 11.63
N ILE A 135 -8.39 2.74 12.00
CA ILE A 135 -8.91 1.39 11.72
C ILE A 135 -10.02 1.02 12.71
N SER A 136 -9.90 1.44 13.97
CA SER A 136 -10.97 1.26 14.95
C SER A 136 -12.25 2.05 14.60
N SER A 137 -12.17 3.12 13.81
CA SER A 137 -13.36 3.84 13.31
C SER A 137 -13.93 3.25 12.01
N LEU A 138 -13.15 2.47 11.27
CA LEU A 138 -13.57 1.77 10.04
C LEU A 138 -14.19 0.39 10.32
N GLY A 139 -13.88 -0.23 11.46
CA GLY A 139 -14.52 -1.46 11.94
C GLY A 139 -15.98 -1.32 12.39
N SER A 140 -16.54 -0.11 12.36
CA SER A 140 -17.96 0.15 12.69
C SER A 140 -18.78 0.41 11.43
N SER A 141 -18.67 -0.48 10.44
CA SER A 141 -19.59 -0.54 9.29
C SER A 141 -20.46 -1.79 9.37
N ALA A 142 -21.15 -1.98 10.49
CA ALA A 142 -22.15 -3.02 10.65
C ALA A 142 -23.31 -2.53 11.53
N ASP A 143 -24.07 -1.54 11.07
CA ASP A 143 -25.53 -1.53 11.27
C ASP A 143 -26.20 -0.70 10.16
N LYS A 144 -26.47 -1.35 9.02
CA LYS A 144 -27.52 -0.89 8.12
C LYS A 144 -28.85 -1.07 8.86
N LYS A 145 -29.37 0.00 9.46
CA LYS A 145 -30.81 0.13 9.69
C LYS A 145 -31.40 1.26 8.83
N PRO A 146 -32.45 0.97 8.04
CA PRO A 146 -33.00 1.90 7.06
C PRO A 146 -33.70 3.08 7.73
N ARG A 147 -33.59 4.25 7.07
CA ARG A 147 -34.30 5.50 7.40
C ARG A 147 -35.81 5.26 7.54
N PRO A 148 -36.48 5.78 8.58
CA PRO A 148 -37.90 6.07 8.47
C PRO A 148 -38.09 7.38 7.70
N ALA A 149 -38.64 7.24 6.49
CA ALA A 149 -39.24 8.35 5.77
C ALA A 149 -40.54 8.77 6.48
N THR A 150 -40.63 10.03 6.93
CA THR A 150 -41.93 10.59 7.36
C THR A 150 -42.11 12.04 6.92
N LYS A 151 -42.71 12.15 5.75
CA LYS A 151 -43.82 13.05 5.35
C LYS A 151 -43.76 14.50 5.84
N ARG A 152 -43.31 15.35 4.91
CA ARG A 152 -43.73 16.73 4.66
C ARG A 152 -45.26 16.89 4.86
N LYS A 153 -45.68 17.73 5.79
CA LYS A 153 -47.01 18.38 5.75
C LYS A 153 -46.83 19.89 5.75
N ARG A 154 -46.94 20.47 4.55
CA ARG A 154 -47.38 21.86 4.39
C ARG A 154 -48.81 21.95 4.91
N LYS A 155 -49.11 22.90 5.79
CA LYS A 155 -50.43 23.51 5.88
C LYS A 155 -50.26 25.03 5.89
N PHE A 156 -50.57 25.61 4.74
CA PHE A 156 -51.15 26.94 4.66
C PHE A 156 -52.55 26.89 5.30
N LEU A 157 -52.91 27.90 6.09
CA LEU A 157 -53.97 28.90 5.82
C LEU A 157 -54.46 29.56 7.12
N PHE A 158 -54.45 30.89 7.11
CA PHE A 158 -55.50 31.83 7.55
C PHE A 158 -56.36 31.48 8.77
N PHE A 159 -56.30 32.32 9.81
CA PHE A 159 -57.27 33.40 10.08
C PHE A 159 -56.70 34.36 11.14
#